data_AF-A0A0D3EXD1-F1
#
_entry.id   AF-A0A0D3EXD1-F1
#
_cell.length_a   1.000
_cell.length_b   1.000
_cell.length_c   1.000
_cell.angle_alpha   90.00
_cell.angle_beta   90.00
_cell.angle_gamma   90.00
#
_symmetry.space_group_name_H-M   'P 1'
#
loop_
_entity.id
_entity.type
_entity.pdbx_description
1 polymer ?
#
loop_
_entity_poly.entity_id
_entity_poly.type
_entity_poly.pdbx_seq_one_letter_code
_entity_poly.pdbx_strand_id
1 'polypeptide(L)'
;MDKILPLKPTLEKYWPSLYCSSSSTCFSGKGPFWAHESEKHGTCSSPVVKDELEYFTTALDLYFKYNVTEMLASGGIHVSNGKQYALTDVIDAIKCAFGASPQIVCKKGSVEELRLCFDKDLKPLDCLTTTATNENVSKKKYCPRYITLPTYDPIVHANSTREIITVESEVYGYLYTS
;
A
#
# COMPACT_ATOMS: atom_id res chain seq x y z
N MET A 1 10.15 12.83 -13.67
CA MET A 1 9.55 11.72 -14.46
C MET A 1 10.44 11.13 -15.55
N ASP A 2 11.16 11.88 -16.39
CA ASP A 2 12.06 11.25 -17.39
C ASP A 2 13.15 10.38 -16.76
N LYS A 3 13.61 10.77 -15.56
CA LYS A 3 14.64 10.03 -14.80
C LYS A 3 14.21 8.62 -14.40
N ILE A 4 12.90 8.35 -14.34
CA ILE A 4 12.37 7.05 -13.90
C ILE A 4 11.85 6.19 -15.05
N LEU A 5 12.06 6.61 -16.30
CA LEU A 5 11.68 5.84 -17.48
C LEU A 5 12.15 4.38 -17.43
N PRO A 6 13.38 4.05 -16.97
CA PRO A 6 13.81 2.66 -16.83
C PRO A 6 12.99 1.83 -15.83
N LEU A 7 12.39 2.48 -14.83
CA LEU A 7 11.60 1.84 -13.77
C LEU A 7 10.11 1.77 -14.10
N LYS A 8 9.65 2.47 -15.14
CA LYS A 8 8.23 2.65 -15.43
C LYS A 8 7.45 1.32 -15.51
N PRO A 9 7.91 0.26 -16.22
CA PRO A 9 7.18 -1.01 -16.24
C PRO A 9 7.06 -1.66 -14.86
N THR A 10 8.08 -1.54 -14.03
CA THR A 10 8.08 -2.07 -12.65
C THR A 10 7.14 -1.28 -11.75
N LEU A 11 7.15 0.05 -11.87
CA LEU A 11 6.27 0.93 -11.11
C LEU A 11 4.80 0.73 -11.51
N GLU A 12 4.50 0.57 -12.80
CA GLU A 12 3.14 0.26 -13.29
C GLU A 12 2.60 -1.04 -12.68
N LYS A 13 3.46 -2.05 -12.48
CA LYS A 13 3.07 -3.34 -11.94
C LYS A 13 2.98 -3.37 -10.41
N TYR A 14 3.96 -2.80 -9.72
CA TYR A 14 4.12 -2.98 -8.27
C TYR A 14 3.78 -1.75 -7.43
N TRP A 15 3.64 -0.59 -8.07
CA TRP A 15 3.21 0.65 -7.41
C TRP A 15 2.11 1.38 -8.20
N PRO A 16 1.02 0.71 -8.60
CA PRO A 16 -0.05 1.32 -9.38
C PRO A 16 -0.84 2.36 -8.57
N SER A 17 -1.51 3.28 -9.28
CA SER A 17 -2.61 4.06 -8.71
C SER A 17 -3.87 3.21 -8.69
N LEU A 18 -4.58 3.19 -7.55
CA LEU A 18 -5.93 2.61 -7.44
C LEU A 18 -7.04 3.64 -7.69
N TYR A 19 -6.67 4.89 -7.99
CA TYR A 19 -7.61 5.96 -8.32
C TYR A 19 -7.68 6.19 -9.82
N CYS A 20 -8.90 6.44 -10.32
CA CYS A 20 -9.14 6.75 -11.74
C CYS A 20 -8.73 8.18 -12.15
N SER A 21 -8.47 9.07 -11.18
CA SER A 21 -8.11 10.46 -11.44
C SER A 21 -6.63 10.73 -11.18
N SER A 22 -6.08 11.74 -11.87
CA SER A 22 -4.71 12.17 -11.63
C SER A 22 -4.51 12.70 -10.21
N SER A 23 -3.42 12.30 -9.59
CA SER A 23 -3.03 12.76 -8.25
C SER A 23 -2.66 14.25 -8.29
N SER A 24 -2.93 14.96 -7.19
CA SER A 24 -2.45 16.33 -7.01
C SER A 24 -0.95 16.32 -6.77
N THR A 25 -0.19 17.18 -7.45
CA THR A 25 1.24 17.39 -7.16
C THR A 25 1.41 18.58 -6.21
N CYS A 26 2.64 18.91 -5.83
CA CYS A 26 2.89 20.13 -5.10
C CYS A 26 2.45 21.35 -5.95
N PHE A 27 2.10 22.45 -5.28
CA PHE A 27 1.64 23.69 -5.93
C PHE A 27 0.38 23.54 -6.80
N SER A 28 -0.54 22.63 -6.41
CA SER A 28 -1.84 22.42 -7.06
C SER A 28 -1.77 21.91 -8.50
N GLY A 29 -0.63 21.35 -8.92
CA GLY A 29 -0.53 20.65 -10.20
C GLY A 29 -1.24 19.30 -10.21
N LYS A 30 -1.30 18.68 -11.39
CA LYS A 30 -1.86 17.34 -11.61
C LYS A 30 -0.83 16.48 -12.34
N GLY A 31 -0.69 15.23 -11.91
CA GLY A 31 0.31 14.33 -12.48
C GLY A 31 0.04 12.87 -12.14
N PRO A 32 0.91 11.97 -12.61
CA PRO A 32 0.88 10.57 -12.22
C PRO A 32 1.11 10.45 -10.70
N PHE A 33 0.60 9.37 -10.11
CA PHE A 33 0.72 9.11 -8.68
C PHE A 33 2.17 9.20 -8.18
N TRP A 34 3.13 8.68 -8.94
CA TRP A 34 4.56 8.76 -8.59
C TRP A 34 5.10 10.19 -8.51
N ALA A 35 4.57 11.13 -9.29
CA ALA A 35 4.96 12.54 -9.16
C ALA A 35 4.54 13.11 -7.80
N HIS A 36 3.34 12.76 -7.33
CA HIS A 36 2.89 13.14 -5.98
C HIS A 36 3.84 12.59 -4.90
N GLU A 37 4.12 11.30 -4.95
CA GLU A 37 4.96 10.63 -3.96
C GLU A 37 6.40 11.18 -3.95
N SER A 38 6.99 11.39 -5.14
CA SER A 38 8.33 11.96 -5.28
C SER A 38 8.39 13.39 -4.73
N GLU A 39 7.47 14.27 -5.15
CA GLU A 39 7.51 15.68 -4.76
C GLU A 39 7.20 15.90 -3.28
N LYS A 40 6.20 15.19 -2.75
CA LYS A 40 5.70 15.39 -1.39
C LYS A 40 6.48 14.61 -0.33
N HIS A 41 6.98 13.43 -0.67
CA HIS A 41 7.64 12.53 0.28
C HIS A 41 9.11 12.27 -0.09
N GLY A 42 9.40 11.99 -1.36
CA GLY A 42 10.75 11.71 -1.84
C GLY A 42 11.74 12.86 -1.60
N THR A 43 11.35 14.11 -1.86
CA THR A 43 12.22 15.28 -1.64
C THR A 43 12.70 15.45 -0.19
N CYS A 44 11.95 14.93 0.78
CA CYS A 44 12.27 14.98 2.21
C CYS A 44 13.17 13.81 2.68
N SER A 45 13.48 12.85 1.80
CA SER A 45 14.29 11.67 2.15
C SER A 45 15.81 11.91 2.10
N SER A 46 16.23 13.07 1.58
CA SER A 46 17.62 13.52 1.57
C SER A 46 18.10 13.82 3.00
N PRO A 47 19.35 13.47 3.37
CA PRO A 47 20.43 12.98 2.51
C PRO A 47 20.53 11.45 2.37
N VAL A 48 19.61 10.69 2.99
CA VAL A 48 19.65 9.23 2.98
C VAL A 48 19.36 8.70 1.57
N VAL A 49 18.31 9.23 0.94
CA VAL A 49 17.98 8.98 -0.46
C VAL A 49 17.96 10.32 -1.18
N LYS A 50 18.81 10.48 -2.19
CA LYS A 50 19.27 11.81 -2.63
C LYS A 50 18.51 12.35 -3.82
N ASP A 51 18.00 11.48 -4.68
CA ASP A 51 17.32 11.89 -5.89
C ASP A 51 16.11 11.00 -6.23
N GLU A 52 15.35 11.45 -7.24
CA GLU A 52 14.12 10.79 -7.71
C GLU A 52 14.37 9.33 -8.10
N LEU A 53 15.46 9.04 -8.82
CA LEU A 53 15.74 7.68 -9.27
C LEU A 53 16.11 6.77 -8.10
N GLU A 54 16.94 7.27 -7.18
CA GLU A 54 17.32 6.56 -5.96
C GLU A 54 16.10 6.32 -5.04
N TYR A 55 15.15 7.27 -4.96
CA TYR A 55 13.90 7.13 -4.20
C TYR A 55 13.07 5.94 -4.68
N PHE A 56 12.78 5.86 -5.97
CA PHE A 56 12.00 4.75 -6.51
C PHE A 56 12.75 3.43 -6.52
N THR A 57 14.05 3.45 -6.81
CA THR A 57 14.88 2.23 -6.80
C THR A 57 14.93 1.65 -5.38
N THR A 58 15.21 2.49 -4.38
CA THR A 58 15.27 2.06 -2.96
C THR A 58 13.93 1.52 -2.48
N ALA A 59 12.83 2.20 -2.81
CA ALA A 59 11.50 1.74 -2.43
C ALA A 59 11.13 0.38 -3.06
N LEU A 60 11.45 0.19 -4.34
CA LEU A 60 11.26 -1.09 -5.03
C LEU A 60 12.16 -2.20 -4.45
N ASP A 61 13.42 -1.90 -4.18
CA ASP A 61 14.36 -2.86 -3.57
C ASP A 61 13.86 -3.32 -2.19
N LEU A 62 13.37 -2.39 -1.35
CA LEU A 62 12.77 -2.72 -0.07
C LEU A 62 11.49 -3.55 -0.23
N TYR A 63 10.62 -3.19 -1.18
CA TYR A 63 9.39 -3.91 -1.48
C TYR A 63 9.67 -5.38 -1.86
N PHE A 64 10.63 -5.62 -2.77
CA PHE A 64 10.98 -6.98 -3.19
C PHE A 64 11.73 -7.75 -2.13
N LYS A 65 12.64 -7.11 -1.39
CA LYS A 65 13.41 -7.74 -0.31
C LYS A 65 12.50 -8.19 0.84
N TYR A 66 11.51 -7.37 1.19
CA TYR A 66 10.62 -7.63 2.31
C TYR A 66 9.20 -7.94 1.81
N ASN A 67 9.06 -9.08 1.12
CA ASN A 67 7.78 -9.53 0.57
C ASN A 67 6.77 -9.87 1.68
N VAL A 68 5.92 -8.90 1.99
CA VAL A 68 4.89 -9.00 3.03
C VAL A 68 3.97 -10.21 2.84
N THR A 69 3.63 -10.55 1.60
CA THR A 69 2.76 -11.71 1.32
C THR A 69 3.40 -13.02 1.77
N GLU A 70 4.70 -13.18 1.50
CA GLU A 70 5.46 -14.35 1.95
C GLU A 70 5.65 -14.37 3.46
N MET A 71 5.89 -13.20 4.08
CA MET A 71 6.00 -13.07 5.53
C MET A 71 4.71 -13.53 6.23
N LEU A 72 3.55 -13.08 5.74
CA LEU A 72 2.24 -13.53 6.25
C LEU A 72 2.05 -15.03 6.05
N ALA A 73 2.37 -15.55 4.86
CA ALA A 73 2.23 -16.96 4.55
C ALA A 73 3.11 -17.85 5.45
N SER A 74 4.30 -17.38 5.85
CA SER A 74 5.16 -18.10 6.79
C SER A 74 4.53 -18.30 8.18
N GLY A 75 3.61 -17.42 8.57
CA GLY A 75 2.77 -17.53 9.76
C GLY A 75 1.41 -18.20 9.52
N GLY A 76 1.18 -18.81 8.35
CA GLY A 76 -0.10 -19.44 8.00
C GLY A 76 -1.23 -18.45 7.69
N ILE A 77 -0.91 -17.18 7.43
CA ILE A 77 -1.87 -16.11 7.15
C ILE A 77 -1.92 -15.90 5.64
N HIS A 78 -3.08 -16.18 5.05
CA HIS A 78 -3.33 -16.04 3.63
C HIS A 78 -4.47 -15.06 3.37
N VAL A 79 -4.29 -14.27 2.32
CA VAL A 79 -5.32 -13.37 1.79
C VAL A 79 -6.50 -14.22 1.32
N SER A 80 -7.69 -13.96 1.86
CA SER A 80 -8.91 -14.71 1.57
C SER A 80 -10.15 -13.91 1.93
N ASN A 81 -11.20 -14.06 1.13
CA ASN A 81 -12.48 -13.40 1.40
C ASN A 81 -13.18 -14.05 2.60
N GLY A 82 -13.43 -13.26 3.64
CA GLY A 82 -14.23 -13.65 4.80
C GLY A 82 -13.47 -14.32 5.95
N LYS A 83 -12.23 -14.81 5.74
CA LYS A 83 -11.43 -15.36 6.84
C LYS A 83 -10.91 -14.22 7.73
N GLN A 84 -11.07 -14.39 9.03
CA GLN A 84 -10.59 -13.47 10.04
C GLN A 84 -9.33 -14.00 10.72
N TYR A 85 -8.44 -13.09 11.07
CA TYR A 85 -7.23 -13.36 11.83
C TYR A 85 -7.19 -12.45 13.05
N ALA A 86 -6.63 -12.92 14.16
CA ALA A 86 -6.35 -12.02 15.27
C ALA A 86 -5.30 -10.99 14.81
N LEU A 87 -5.49 -9.72 15.16
CA LEU A 87 -4.55 -8.65 14.82
C LEU A 87 -3.15 -8.95 15.35
N THR A 88 -3.06 -9.57 16.54
CA THR A 88 -1.81 -9.99 17.17
C THR A 88 -1.07 -11.01 16.32
N ASP A 89 -1.78 -12.02 15.77
CA ASP A 89 -1.15 -13.06 14.95
C ASP A 89 -0.56 -12.47 13.67
N VAL A 90 -1.24 -11.50 13.07
CA VAL A 90 -0.75 -10.77 11.88
C VAL A 90 0.51 -9.97 12.21
N ILE A 91 0.50 -9.24 13.34
CA ILE A 91 1.66 -8.47 13.80
C ILE A 91 2.84 -9.40 14.10
N ASP A 92 2.59 -10.52 14.79
CA ASP A 92 3.62 -11.47 15.19
C ASP A 92 4.21 -12.21 14.00
N ALA A 93 3.40 -12.61 13.02
CA ALA A 93 3.90 -13.25 11.79
C ALA A 93 4.88 -12.33 11.04
N ILE A 94 4.52 -11.06 10.86
CA ILE A 94 5.42 -10.08 10.23
C ILE A 94 6.64 -9.84 11.12
N LYS A 95 6.48 -9.66 12.43
CA LYS A 95 7.59 -9.40 13.33
C LYS A 95 8.62 -10.53 13.34
N CYS A 96 8.16 -11.78 13.33
CA CYS A 96 9.01 -12.96 13.25
C CYS A 96 9.82 -13.01 11.95
N ALA A 97 9.23 -12.64 10.82
CA ALA A 97 9.90 -12.71 9.51
C ALA A 97 10.74 -11.46 9.19
N PHE A 98 10.26 -10.27 9.57
CA PHE A 98 10.89 -8.98 9.29
C PHE A 98 11.94 -8.57 10.34
N GLY A 99 11.79 -9.06 11.58
CA GLY A 99 12.62 -8.70 12.72
C GLY A 99 12.17 -7.45 13.47
N ALA A 100 11.07 -6.80 13.04
CA ALA A 100 10.51 -5.61 13.66
C ALA A 100 8.98 -5.56 13.52
N SER A 101 8.32 -4.82 14.41
CA SER A 101 6.87 -4.73 14.50
C SER A 101 6.31 -3.80 13.41
N PRO A 102 5.34 -4.25 12.58
CA PRO A 102 4.72 -3.39 11.57
C PRO A 102 3.67 -2.46 12.19
N GLN A 103 3.22 -1.47 11.40
CA GLN A 103 1.98 -0.74 11.67
C GLN A 103 0.87 -1.23 10.72
N ILE A 104 -0.26 -1.64 11.30
CA ILE A 104 -1.45 -2.07 10.55
C ILE A 104 -2.51 -0.96 10.61
N VAL A 105 -3.02 -0.57 9.43
CA VAL A 105 -4.12 0.39 9.29
C VAL A 105 -5.33 -0.34 8.72
N CYS A 106 -6.47 -0.22 9.38
CA CYS A 106 -7.70 -0.88 8.96
C CYS A 106 -8.79 0.12 8.60
N LYS A 107 -9.67 -0.33 7.68
CA LYS A 107 -10.89 0.35 7.28
C LYS A 107 -12.04 -0.63 7.24
N LYS A 108 -13.11 -0.33 7.98
CA LYS A 108 -14.29 -1.20 8.12
C LYS A 108 -13.95 -2.65 8.51
N GLY A 109 -12.90 -2.83 9.33
CA GLY A 109 -12.45 -4.15 9.80
C GLY A 109 -11.49 -4.91 8.89
N SER A 110 -11.28 -4.45 7.65
CA SER A 110 -10.27 -5.00 6.74
C SER A 110 -8.96 -4.23 6.82
N VAL A 111 -7.85 -4.91 6.58
CA VAL A 111 -6.54 -4.26 6.39
C VAL A 111 -6.59 -3.39 5.13
N GLU A 112 -6.26 -2.11 5.28
CA GLU A 112 -6.12 -1.14 4.18
C GLU A 112 -4.64 -0.90 3.87
N GLU A 113 -3.80 -0.77 4.91
CA GLU A 113 -2.35 -0.61 4.74
C GLU A 113 -1.59 -1.45 5.78
N LEU A 114 -0.46 -2.01 5.34
CA LEU A 114 0.55 -2.63 6.20
C LEU A 114 1.86 -1.90 5.95
N ARG A 115 2.41 -1.29 7.00
CA ARG A 115 3.57 -0.41 6.92
C ARG A 115 4.74 -1.06 7.63
N LEU A 116 5.85 -1.17 6.93
CA LEU A 116 7.16 -1.55 7.48
C LEU A 116 7.96 -0.27 7.72
N CYS A 117 8.70 -0.23 8.83
CA CYS A 117 9.50 0.92 9.21
C CYS A 117 10.99 0.59 9.16
N PHE A 118 11.78 1.59 8.76
CA PHE A 118 13.21 1.48 8.60
C PHE A 118 13.91 2.64 9.29
N ASP A 119 15.11 2.39 9.80
CA ASP A 119 16.00 3.46 10.22
C ASP A 119 16.68 4.15 9.02
N LYS A 120 17.56 5.12 9.30
CA LYS A 120 18.31 5.84 8.25
C LYS A 120 19.38 4.99 7.56
N ASP A 121 19.70 3.81 8.10
CA ASP A 121 20.55 2.80 7.47
C ASP A 121 19.73 1.79 6.64
N LEU A 122 18.41 2.01 6.49
CA LEU A 122 17.47 1.12 5.83
C LEU A 122 17.38 -0.28 6.48
N LYS A 123 17.63 -0.36 7.78
CA LYS A 123 17.46 -1.58 8.58
C LYS A 123 16.06 -1.63 9.20
N PRO A 124 15.46 -2.82 9.34
CA PRO A 124 14.17 -2.98 10.01
C PRO A 124 14.15 -2.31 11.38
N LEU A 125 13.11 -1.53 11.64
CA LEU A 125 12.88 -0.82 12.90
C LEU A 125 11.40 -0.98 13.29
N ASP A 126 11.12 -1.09 14.59
CA ASP A 126 9.74 -1.11 15.08
C ASP A 126 9.01 0.17 14.64
N CYS A 127 7.85 0.02 14.01
CA CYS A 127 7.01 1.17 13.72
C CYS A 127 6.48 1.79 15.02
N LEU A 128 6.59 3.11 15.15
CA LEU A 128 6.01 3.82 16.29
C LEU A 128 4.49 3.68 16.24
N THR A 129 3.92 2.94 17.20
CA THR A 129 2.49 3.04 17.50
C THR A 129 2.24 4.42 18.10
N THR A 130 1.19 5.10 17.65
CA THR A 130 0.72 6.41 18.13
C THR A 130 0.44 6.51 19.63
N THR A 131 0.70 5.45 20.40
CA THR A 131 0.68 5.42 21.86
C THR A 131 1.94 6.02 22.50
N ALA A 132 3.04 6.20 21.75
CA ALA A 132 4.31 6.71 22.28
C ALA A 132 4.44 8.24 22.27
N THR A 133 3.47 8.97 21.69
CA THR A 133 3.41 10.43 21.73
C THR A 133 2.09 10.86 22.34
N ASN A 134 2.15 11.44 23.53
CA ASN A 134 1.01 12.13 24.15
C ASN A 134 0.44 13.14 23.16
N GLU A 135 -0.80 12.93 22.69
CA GLU A 135 -1.81 13.97 22.38
C GLU A 135 -3.01 13.36 21.61
N ASN A 136 -4.18 13.37 22.25
CA ASN A 136 -5.54 13.39 21.66
C ASN A 136 -5.71 12.93 20.19
N VAL A 137 -5.43 11.66 19.89
CA VAL A 137 -5.71 11.11 18.55
C VAL A 137 -7.09 10.46 18.52
N SER A 138 -7.96 11.05 17.70
CA SER A 138 -9.29 10.58 17.30
C SER A 138 -9.42 9.05 17.27
N LYS A 139 -10.49 8.52 17.89
CA LYS A 139 -10.91 7.10 17.98
C LYS A 139 -11.15 6.38 16.62
N LYS A 140 -10.65 6.88 15.49
CA LYS A 140 -11.09 6.51 14.12
C LYS A 140 -10.17 5.59 13.32
N LYS A 141 -9.00 5.17 13.82
CA LYS A 141 -8.04 4.33 13.05
C LYS A 141 -7.45 3.16 13.84
N TYR A 142 -8.22 2.54 14.74
CA TYR A 142 -7.78 1.30 15.37
C TYR A 142 -8.33 0.09 14.61
N CYS A 143 -7.45 -0.84 14.28
CA CYS A 143 -7.85 -2.16 13.81
C CYS A 143 -8.63 -2.88 14.93
N PRO A 144 -9.74 -3.56 14.62
CA PRO A 144 -10.42 -4.42 15.58
C PRO A 144 -9.51 -5.59 16.01
N ARG A 145 -9.91 -6.31 17.08
CA ARG A 145 -9.20 -7.50 17.56
C ARG A 145 -9.03 -8.57 16.48
N TYR A 146 -10.03 -8.71 15.61
CA TYR A 146 -10.02 -9.62 14.48
C TYR A 146 -10.20 -8.84 13.19
N ILE A 147 -9.32 -9.08 12.22
CA ILE A 147 -9.25 -8.35 10.96
C ILE A 147 -9.37 -9.30 9.77
N THR A 148 -9.78 -8.77 8.63
CA THR A 148 -9.85 -9.48 7.34
C THR A 148 -8.76 -8.99 6.39
N LEU A 149 -8.18 -9.92 5.62
CA LEU A 149 -7.26 -9.63 4.52
C LEU A 149 -7.94 -10.05 3.20
N PRO A 150 -8.74 -9.18 2.59
CA PRO A 150 -9.52 -9.52 1.39
C PRO A 150 -8.62 -9.72 0.17
N THR A 151 -9.00 -10.63 -0.72
CA THR A 151 -8.37 -10.71 -2.04
C THR A 151 -8.79 -9.50 -2.86
N TYR A 152 -7.93 -9.07 -3.79
CA TYR A 152 -8.36 -8.12 -4.81
C TYR A 152 -9.48 -8.77 -5.64
N ASP A 153 -10.68 -8.17 -5.60
CA ASP A 153 -11.81 -8.56 -6.42
C ASP A 153 -12.12 -7.42 -7.41
N PRO A 154 -11.78 -7.57 -8.71
CA PRO A 154 -12.09 -6.56 -9.71
C PRO A 154 -13.61 -6.34 -9.89
N ILE A 155 -14.46 -7.30 -9.50
CA ILE A 155 -15.92 -7.27 -9.70
C ILE A 155 -16.62 -6.39 -8.64
N VAL A 156 -16.09 -6.33 -7.41
CA VAL A 156 -16.65 -5.45 -6.36
C VAL A 156 -16.51 -3.97 -6.73
N HIS A 157 -15.45 -3.61 -7.46
CA HIS A 157 -15.29 -2.26 -8.01
C HIS A 157 -16.27 -1.97 -9.15
N ALA A 158 -16.60 -2.95 -10.00
CA ALA A 158 -17.60 -2.82 -11.06
C ALA A 158 -19.04 -2.67 -10.51
N ASN A 159 -19.34 -3.28 -9.36
CA ASN A 159 -20.64 -3.13 -8.71
C ASN A 159 -20.80 -1.79 -7.96
N SER A 160 -19.70 -1.13 -7.58
CA SER A 160 -19.74 0.25 -7.07
C SER A 160 -20.01 1.29 -8.17
N THR A 161 -19.78 0.94 -9.44
CA THR A 161 -20.07 1.78 -10.62
C THR A 161 -21.39 1.43 -11.29
N ARG A 162 -22.01 0.28 -10.98
CA ARG A 162 -23.27 -0.17 -11.61
C ARG A 162 -24.56 0.48 -11.11
N GLU A 163 -24.53 1.36 -10.10
CA GLU A 163 -25.70 2.20 -9.80
C GLU A 163 -25.93 3.32 -10.83
N ILE A 164 -25.03 3.48 -11.81
CA ILE A 164 -25.17 4.41 -12.93
C ILE A 164 -24.90 3.62 -14.20
N ILE A 165 -25.96 3.16 -14.88
CA ILE A 165 -26.13 3.04 -16.34
C ILE A 165 -27.18 1.96 -16.63
N THR A 166 -28.26 2.41 -17.28
CA THR A 166 -29.36 1.63 -17.80
C THR A 166 -28.97 0.76 -18.99
N VAL A 167 -29.58 -0.43 -19.03
CA VAL A 167 -29.70 -1.49 -20.04
C VAL A 167 -29.50 -1.09 -21.51
N GLU A 168 -28.63 -1.79 -22.26
CA GLU A 168 -28.96 -2.61 -23.46
C GLU A 168 -27.74 -3.33 -24.07
N SER A 169 -28.01 -4.25 -25.01
CA SER A 169 -27.42 -5.57 -25.28
C SER A 169 -26.08 -5.68 -26.03
N GLU A 170 -25.40 -6.80 -25.72
CA GLU A 170 -24.57 -7.69 -26.54
C GLU A 170 -23.93 -7.18 -27.85
N VAL A 171 -22.60 -7.06 -27.85
CA VAL A 171 -21.73 -7.54 -28.96
C VAL A 171 -20.39 -8.02 -28.36
N TYR A 172 -19.96 -9.21 -28.79
CA TYR A 172 -18.66 -9.81 -28.51
C TYR A 172 -17.49 -8.84 -28.77
N GLY A 173 -16.64 -8.65 -27.76
CA GLY A 173 -15.40 -7.90 -27.87
C GLY A 173 -14.56 -8.04 -26.61
N TYR A 174 -13.66 -9.03 -26.59
CA TYR A 174 -12.58 -9.07 -25.60
C TYR A 174 -11.66 -7.88 -25.89
N LEU A 175 -11.54 -6.92 -24.96
CA LEU A 175 -10.44 -5.96 -24.88
C LEU A 175 -10.38 -5.27 -23.49
N TYR A 176 -9.18 -5.40 -22.90
CA TYR A 176 -8.52 -4.56 -21.90
C TYR A 176 -8.89 -4.56 -20.40
N THR A 177 -7.81 -4.89 -19.65
CA THR A 177 -7.21 -4.27 -18.46
C THR A 177 -8.10 -3.55 -17.46
N SER A 178 -7.96 -3.98 -16.21
CA SER A 178 -7.73 -3.09 -15.05
C SER A 178 -6.71 -3.76 -14.14
#